data_AF-A0A0F9HP11-F1
#
_entry.id   AF-A0A0F9HP11-F1
#
_cell.length_a   1.000
_cell.length_b   1.000
_cell.length_c   1.000
_cell.angle_alpha   90.00
_cell.angle_beta   90.00
_cell.angle_gamma   90.00
#
_symmetry.space_group_name_H-M   'P 1'
#
loop_
_entity.id
_entity.type
_entity.pdbx_description
1 polymer ?
#
loop_
_entity_poly.entity_id
_entity_poly.type
_entity_poly.pdbx_seq_one_letter_code
_entity_poly.pdbx_strand_id
1 'polypeptide(L)'
;MNKPLSLVTGLLIALFAFSSIAFCYKMYRVHDNLIYLIFNDKFIEPFENLYLLTYDLTLYTITSHDERSVDFHMDWLKKLLKKNGHEILDIMIIIHNHPPNMSRKFSDMDIQSWYNFKREGFTGNFYLYISGDLLDEYTDIFYRNIHLNIGT
;
A
#
# COMPACT_ATOMS: atom_id res chain seq x y z
N MET A 1 16.73 -46.43 8.90
CA MET A 1 17.57 -46.17 7.70
C MET A 1 16.88 -45.08 6.89
N ASN A 2 17.45 -43.87 6.85
CA ASN A 2 16.91 -42.79 6.01
C ASN A 2 17.32 -43.05 4.57
N LYS A 3 16.35 -43.23 3.67
CA LYS A 3 16.63 -43.33 2.23
C LYS A 3 17.05 -41.95 1.73
N PRO A 4 18.17 -41.81 0.99
CA PRO A 4 18.56 -40.53 0.43
C PRO A 4 17.48 -40.07 -0.54
N LEU A 5 17.11 -38.79 -0.43
CA LEU A 5 16.21 -38.15 -1.37
C LEU A 5 16.84 -38.27 -2.77
N SER A 6 16.08 -38.77 -3.74
CA SER A 6 16.62 -38.96 -5.09
C SER A 6 16.99 -37.61 -5.71
N LEU A 7 18.04 -37.60 -6.54
CA LEU A 7 18.46 -36.41 -7.30
C LEU A 7 17.28 -35.79 -8.09
N VAL A 8 16.38 -36.64 -8.58
CA VAL A 8 15.16 -36.24 -9.32
C VAL A 8 14.18 -35.49 -8.42
N THR A 9 13.97 -35.96 -7.18
CA THR A 9 13.10 -35.29 -6.21
C THR A 9 13.64 -33.91 -5.82
N GLY A 10 14.96 -33.79 -5.62
CA GLY A 10 15.61 -32.52 -5.33
C GLY A 10 15.45 -31.50 -6.47
N LEU A 11 15.61 -31.94 -7.71
CA LEU A 11 15.45 -31.10 -8.90
C LEU A 11 14.01 -30.58 -9.07
N LEU A 12 13.01 -31.44 -8.86
CA LEU A 12 11.60 -31.05 -8.97
C LEU A 12 11.19 -30.01 -7.91
N ILE A 13 11.68 -30.15 -6.66
CA ILE A 13 11.44 -29.17 -5.60
C ILE A 13 12.07 -27.81 -5.96
N ALA A 14 13.30 -27.82 -6.48
CA ALA A 14 13.97 -26.60 -6.91
C ALA A 14 13.20 -25.89 -8.05
N LEU A 15 12.76 -26.63 -9.07
CA LEU A 15 11.97 -26.06 -10.17
C LEU A 15 10.63 -25.48 -9.71
N PHE A 16 9.95 -26.14 -8.76
CA PHE A 16 8.72 -25.64 -8.16
C PHE A 16 8.96 -24.36 -7.35
N ALA A 17 10.04 -24.31 -6.56
CA ALA A 17 10.41 -23.11 -5.82
C ALA A 17 10.76 -21.94 -6.75
N PHE A 18 11.55 -22.18 -7.80
CA PHE A 18 11.93 -21.15 -8.78
C PHE A 18 10.71 -20.60 -9.55
N SER A 19 9.80 -21.47 -9.99
CA SER A 19 8.58 -21.03 -10.69
C SER A 19 7.66 -20.23 -9.77
N SER A 20 7.56 -20.61 -8.49
CA SER A 20 6.81 -19.85 -7.48
C SER A 20 7.42 -18.46 -7.23
N ILE A 21 8.75 -18.37 -7.11
CA ILE A 21 9.46 -17.09 -6.94
C ILE A 21 9.27 -16.19 -8.17
N ALA A 22 9.43 -16.73 -9.38
CA ALA A 22 9.23 -15.98 -10.61
C ALA A 22 7.78 -15.51 -10.79
N PHE A 23 6.80 -16.35 -10.40
CA PHE A 23 5.39 -15.98 -10.38
C PHE A 23 5.13 -14.85 -9.37
N CYS A 24 5.63 -14.96 -8.13
CA CYS A 24 5.54 -13.90 -7.13
C CYS A 24 6.18 -12.59 -7.60
N TYR A 25 7.36 -12.65 -8.24
CA TYR A 25 8.03 -11.46 -8.79
C TYR A 25 7.23 -10.81 -9.91
N LYS A 26 6.64 -11.62 -10.80
CA LYS A 26 5.76 -11.13 -11.87
C LYS A 26 4.49 -10.49 -11.31
N MET A 27 3.87 -11.11 -10.31
CA MET A 27 2.70 -10.56 -9.61
C MET A 27 3.02 -9.24 -8.91
N TYR A 28 4.19 -9.14 -8.26
CA TYR A 28 4.66 -7.90 -7.63
C TYR A 28 4.81 -6.76 -8.66
N ARG A 29 5.45 -7.03 -9.81
CA ARG A 29 5.56 -6.01 -10.88
C ARG A 29 4.21 -5.61 -11.48
N VAL A 30 3.26 -6.54 -11.57
CA VAL A 30 1.89 -6.21 -12.04
C VAL A 30 1.19 -5.29 -11.05
N HIS A 31 1.39 -5.52 -9.74
CA HIS A 31 0.85 -4.66 -8.68
C HIS A 31 1.41 -3.23 -8.76
N ASP A 32 2.73 -3.08 -8.90
CA ASP A 32 3.37 -1.75 -9.01
C ASP A 32 2.89 -0.99 -10.26
N ASN A 33 2.78 -1.67 -11.40
CA ASN A 33 2.27 -1.06 -12.63
C ASN A 33 0.80 -0.66 -12.51
N LEU A 34 -0.01 -1.43 -11.79
CA LEU A 34 -1.42 -1.10 -11.55
C LEU A 34 -1.55 0.12 -10.63
N ILE A 35 -0.77 0.19 -9.55
CA ILE A 35 -0.72 1.38 -8.69
C ILE A 35 -0.32 2.58 -9.53
N TYR A 36 0.75 2.48 -10.30
CA TYR A 36 1.18 3.58 -11.17
C TYR A 36 0.06 3.99 -12.13
N LEU A 37 -0.57 3.05 -12.84
CA LEU A 37 -1.66 3.37 -13.78
C LEU A 37 -2.87 4.04 -13.10
N ILE A 38 -3.22 3.64 -11.88
CA ILE A 38 -4.37 4.19 -11.14
C ILE A 38 -4.05 5.58 -10.56
N PHE A 39 -2.81 5.81 -10.15
CA PHE A 39 -2.43 6.98 -9.37
C PHE A 39 -1.54 7.99 -10.10
N ASN A 40 -1.13 7.74 -11.35
CA ASN A 40 -0.18 8.60 -12.07
C ASN A 40 -0.64 10.07 -12.18
N ASP A 41 -1.95 10.33 -12.21
CA ASP A 41 -2.51 11.69 -12.25
C ASP A 41 -2.83 12.26 -10.86
N LYS A 42 -2.64 11.49 -9.78
CA LYS A 42 -3.04 11.77 -8.38
C LYS A 42 -1.88 12.22 -7.48
N PHE A 43 -0.77 12.61 -8.09
CA PHE A 43 0.50 12.87 -7.42
C PHE A 43 1.10 14.23 -7.75
N ILE A 44 0.29 15.13 -8.32
CA ILE A 44 0.68 16.49 -8.72
C ILE A 44 0.02 17.56 -7.83
N GLU A 45 -0.74 17.13 -6.82
CA GLU A 45 -1.50 18.00 -5.94
C GLU A 45 -0.56 18.77 -5.00
N PRO A 46 -0.80 20.07 -4.79
CA PRO A 46 0.01 20.90 -3.89
C PRO A 46 -0.36 20.74 -2.41
N PHE A 47 -1.32 19.87 -2.09
CA PHE A 47 -1.83 19.61 -0.75
C PHE A 47 -1.81 18.11 -0.43
N GLU A 48 -1.90 17.78 0.85
CA GLU A 48 -2.00 16.39 1.28
C GLU A 48 -3.36 15.77 0.94
N ASN A 49 -3.34 14.54 0.48
CA ASN A 49 -4.48 13.67 0.24
C ASN A 49 -4.20 12.27 0.75
N LEU A 50 -5.28 11.59 1.11
CA LEU A 50 -5.29 10.18 1.43
C LEU A 50 -6.16 9.47 0.41
N TYR A 51 -5.55 8.57 -0.34
CA TYR A 51 -6.20 7.74 -1.32
C TYR A 51 -6.48 6.35 -0.74
N LEU A 52 -7.69 5.84 -0.94
CA LEU A 52 -8.09 4.49 -0.54
C LEU A 52 -8.60 3.74 -1.77
N LEU A 53 -7.95 2.64 -2.13
CA LEU A 53 -8.36 1.78 -3.23
C LEU A 53 -8.89 0.46 -2.69
N THR A 54 -10.12 0.11 -3.08
CA THR A 54 -10.77 -1.15 -2.71
C THR A 54 -10.46 -2.28 -3.69
N TYR A 55 -10.76 -3.53 -3.31
CA TYR A 55 -10.52 -4.71 -4.15
C TYR A 55 -11.31 -4.72 -5.47
N ASP A 56 -12.44 -4.02 -5.54
CA ASP A 56 -13.22 -3.81 -6.77
C ASP A 56 -12.69 -2.65 -7.63
N LEU A 57 -11.56 -2.06 -7.25
CA LEU A 57 -10.89 -0.92 -7.88
C LEU A 57 -11.64 0.41 -7.75
N THR A 58 -12.55 0.54 -6.78
CA THR A 58 -13.12 1.85 -6.43
C THR A 58 -12.09 2.71 -5.68
N LEU A 59 -11.88 3.93 -6.15
CA LEU A 59 -10.95 4.89 -5.55
C LEU A 59 -11.70 5.96 -4.74
N TYR A 60 -11.33 6.10 -3.47
CA TYR A 60 -11.73 7.22 -2.61
C TYR A 60 -10.57 8.18 -2.42
N THR A 61 -10.86 9.47 -2.49
CA THR A 61 -9.92 10.55 -2.16
C THR A 61 -10.45 11.30 -0.96
N ILE A 62 -9.66 11.33 0.11
CA ILE A 62 -9.90 12.17 1.28
C ILE A 62 -8.86 13.27 1.24
N THR A 63 -9.34 14.50 1.35
CA THR A 63 -8.52 15.69 1.40
C THR A 63 -8.99 16.54 2.57
N SER A 64 -8.08 17.27 3.18
CA SER A 64 -8.46 18.39 4.02
C SER A 64 -8.07 19.66 3.26
N HIS A 65 -8.86 20.73 3.39
CA HIS A 65 -8.49 22.01 2.80
C HIS A 65 -7.26 22.66 3.48
N ASP A 66 -6.71 22.03 4.52
CA ASP A 66 -5.40 22.37 5.08
C ASP A 66 -4.31 21.74 4.22
N GLU A 67 -3.47 22.58 3.63
CA GLU A 67 -2.36 22.18 2.75
C GLU A 67 -1.35 21.23 3.43
N ARG A 68 -1.41 21.09 4.77
CA ARG A 68 -0.38 20.42 5.58
C ARG A 68 -0.84 19.18 6.33
N SER A 69 -2.11 18.80 6.25
CA SER A 69 -2.59 17.60 6.93
C SER A 69 -3.84 17.02 6.30
N VAL A 70 -4.01 15.70 6.34
CA VAL A 70 -5.31 15.05 6.12
C VAL A 70 -5.90 14.64 7.46
N ASP A 71 -6.91 15.37 7.92
CA ASP A 71 -7.67 15.00 9.12
C ASP A 71 -9.04 14.42 8.75
N PHE A 72 -9.34 13.25 9.29
CA PHE A 72 -10.65 12.62 9.16
C PHE A 72 -10.97 11.74 10.37
N HIS A 73 -12.26 11.62 10.68
CA HIS A 73 -12.73 10.68 11.70
C HIS A 73 -13.06 9.32 11.09
N MET A 74 -12.59 8.25 11.75
CA MET A 74 -12.82 6.88 11.30
C MET A 74 -14.32 6.53 11.16
N ASP A 75 -15.17 7.04 12.06
CA ASP A 75 -16.62 6.84 11.97
C ASP A 75 -17.25 7.48 10.73
N TRP A 76 -16.71 8.62 10.29
CA TRP A 76 -17.14 9.27 9.05
C TRP A 76 -16.74 8.42 7.85
N LEU A 77 -15.50 7.93 7.81
CA LEU A 77 -15.03 7.06 6.74
C LEU A 77 -15.85 5.77 6.65
N LYS A 78 -16.14 5.12 7.78
CA LYS A 78 -16.99 3.92 7.82
C LYS A 78 -18.40 4.18 7.26
N LYS A 79 -18.99 5.34 7.57
CA LYS A 79 -20.28 5.75 6.98
C LYS A 79 -20.18 5.99 5.48
N LEU A 80 -19.10 6.61 5.01
CA LEU A 80 -18.84 6.86 3.59
C LEU A 80 -18.71 5.53 2.82
N LEU A 81 -17.88 4.61 3.30
CA LEU A 81 -17.69 3.30 2.66
C LEU A 81 -19.00 2.51 2.64
N LYS A 82 -19.69 2.43 3.79
CA LYS A 82 -20.95 1.69 3.90
C LYS A 82 -22.03 2.23 2.96
N LYS A 83 -22.11 3.55 2.76
CA LYS A 83 -23.03 4.17 1.80
C LYS A 83 -22.79 3.70 0.37
N ASN A 84 -21.56 3.35 0.04
CA ASN A 84 -21.15 2.86 -1.27
C ASN A 84 -21.02 1.33 -1.35
N GLY A 85 -21.49 0.60 -0.32
CA GLY A 85 -21.43 -0.86 -0.30
C GLY A 85 -20.07 -1.45 0.05
N HIS A 86 -19.17 -0.67 0.64
CA HIS A 86 -17.83 -1.11 1.07
C HIS A 86 -17.64 -1.01 2.58
N GLU A 87 -16.63 -1.71 3.08
CA GLU A 87 -16.14 -1.68 4.46
C GLU A 87 -14.62 -1.43 4.48
N ILE A 88 -14.06 -1.22 5.67
CA ILE A 88 -12.61 -0.97 5.82
C ILE A 88 -11.78 -2.18 5.34
N LEU A 89 -12.29 -3.39 5.53
CA LEU A 89 -11.62 -4.63 5.10
C LEU A 89 -11.54 -4.78 3.57
N ASP A 90 -12.38 -4.04 2.84
CA ASP A 90 -12.38 -4.06 1.37
C ASP A 90 -11.26 -3.18 0.78
N ILE A 91 -10.64 -2.33 1.61
CA ILE A 91 -9.54 -1.47 1.19
C ILE A 91 -8.29 -2.34 1.02
N MET A 92 -7.77 -2.37 -0.21
CA MET A 92 -6.55 -3.08 -0.59
C MET A 92 -5.31 -2.18 -0.40
N ILE A 93 -5.43 -0.89 -0.70
CA ILE A 93 -4.32 0.07 -0.68
C ILE A 93 -4.76 1.39 -0.05
N ILE A 94 -3.90 1.94 0.79
CA ILE A 94 -3.95 3.31 1.29
C ILE A 94 -2.69 4.01 0.83
N ILE A 95 -2.81 5.20 0.23
CA ILE A 95 -1.66 6.06 -0.11
C ILE A 95 -1.89 7.43 0.49
N HIS A 96 -0.97 7.89 1.33
CA HIS A 96 -0.93 9.27 1.81
C HIS A 96 0.13 10.02 1.03
N ASN A 97 -0.22 11.14 0.38
CA ASN A 97 0.78 11.99 -0.26
C ASN A 97 1.22 13.13 0.66
N HIS A 98 2.52 13.38 0.64
CA HIS A 98 3.18 14.53 1.23
C HIS A 98 3.72 15.44 0.11
N PRO A 99 3.47 16.76 0.18
CA PRO A 99 4.13 17.76 -0.66
C PRO A 99 5.67 17.67 -0.62
N PRO A 100 6.39 18.17 -1.65
CA PRO A 100 7.84 18.02 -1.80
C PRO A 100 8.64 18.67 -0.66
N ASN A 101 8.07 19.67 -0.01
CA ASN A 101 8.65 20.40 1.12
C ASN A 101 8.36 19.74 2.48
N MET A 102 7.73 18.57 2.51
CA MET A 102 7.39 17.83 3.73
C MET A 102 8.32 16.63 3.96
N SER A 103 8.19 16.03 5.15
CA SER A 103 9.02 14.90 5.58
C SER A 103 8.78 13.67 4.67
N ARG A 104 9.86 12.99 4.26
CA ARG A 104 9.79 11.69 3.54
C ARG A 104 9.51 10.49 4.45
N LYS A 105 9.05 10.74 5.67
CA LYS A 105 8.78 9.72 6.70
C LYS A 105 7.34 9.89 7.15
N PHE A 106 6.73 8.76 7.51
CA PHE A 106 5.47 8.75 8.24
C PHE A 106 5.59 9.63 9.48
N SER A 107 4.64 10.53 9.64
CA SER A 107 4.40 11.31 10.84
C SER A 107 3.80 10.42 11.95
N ASP A 108 3.82 10.90 13.19
CA ASP A 108 3.13 10.21 14.29
C ASP A 108 1.62 10.09 14.02
N MET A 109 1.03 11.05 13.30
CA MET A 109 -0.38 11.03 12.89
C MET A 109 -0.66 9.96 11.83
N ASP A 110 0.27 9.73 10.90
CA ASP A 110 0.10 8.69 9.87
C ASP A 110 0.16 7.31 10.53
N ILE A 111 1.09 7.13 11.48
CA ILE A 111 1.21 5.90 12.27
C ILE A 111 -0.07 5.68 13.09
N GLN A 112 -0.59 6.72 13.74
CA GLN A 112 -1.85 6.63 14.47
C GLN A 112 -3.03 6.28 13.55
N SER A 113 -3.09 6.87 12.37
CA SER A 113 -4.10 6.57 11.35
C SER A 113 -4.01 5.11 10.90
N TRP A 114 -2.79 4.62 10.63
CA TRP A 114 -2.54 3.22 10.34
C TRP A 114 -3.05 2.30 11.45
N TYR A 115 -2.75 2.58 12.72
CA TYR A 115 -3.28 1.79 13.84
C TYR A 115 -4.81 1.83 13.92
N ASN A 116 -5.42 2.99 13.66
CA ASN A 116 -6.88 3.11 13.61
C ASN A 116 -7.46 2.21 12.50
N PHE A 117 -6.88 2.21 11.30
CA PHE A 117 -7.29 1.30 10.22
C PHE A 117 -7.11 -0.17 10.61
N LYS A 118 -5.96 -0.54 11.18
CA LYS A 118 -5.68 -1.91 11.63
C LYS A 118 -6.71 -2.40 12.66
N ARG A 119 -7.11 -1.55 13.61
CA ARG A 119 -8.14 -1.87 14.62
C ARG A 119 -9.51 -2.13 13.99
N GLU A 120 -9.83 -1.47 12.88
CA GLU A 120 -11.07 -1.66 12.13
C GLU A 120 -11.01 -2.83 11.13
N GLY A 121 -9.93 -3.61 11.12
CA GLY A 121 -9.81 -4.82 10.29
C GLY A 121 -9.11 -4.63 8.94
N PHE A 122 -8.47 -3.49 8.70
CA PHE A 122 -7.67 -3.28 7.49
C PHE A 122 -6.53 -4.30 7.36
N THR A 123 -6.45 -4.97 6.22
CA THR A 123 -5.43 -5.99 5.89
C THR A 123 -4.56 -5.61 4.69
N GLY A 124 -4.89 -4.50 4.02
CA GLY A 124 -4.16 -4.02 2.86
C GLY A 124 -2.82 -3.36 3.18
N ASN A 125 -2.27 -2.67 2.19
CA ASN A 125 -1.00 -1.97 2.29
C ASN A 125 -1.19 -0.48 2.52
N PHE A 126 -0.36 0.12 3.36
CA PHE A 126 -0.34 1.56 3.63
C PHE A 126 0.98 2.14 3.11
N TYR A 127 0.90 3.10 2.20
CA TYR A 127 2.04 3.72 1.54
C TYR A 127 2.08 5.22 1.81
N LEU A 128 3.30 5.74 1.78
CA LEU A 128 3.56 7.18 1.72
C LEU A 128 4.15 7.51 0.35
N TYR A 129 3.68 8.60 -0.24
CA TYR A 129 4.19 9.13 -1.50
C TYR A 129 4.60 10.60 -1.31
N ILE A 130 5.66 11.04 -2.01
CA ILE A 130 6.13 12.44 -1.97
C ILE A 130 5.91 13.05 -3.36
N SER A 131 5.05 14.06 -3.47
CA SER A 131 4.82 14.75 -4.75
C SER A 131 6.03 15.63 -5.11
N GLY A 132 6.40 15.67 -6.39
CA GLY A 132 7.45 16.57 -6.91
C GLY A 132 8.82 15.97 -7.22
N ASP A 133 9.08 14.70 -6.92
CA ASP A 133 10.33 13.99 -7.32
C ASP A 133 10.19 13.24 -8.66
N LEU A 134 9.21 13.60 -9.48
CA LEU A 134 9.12 13.13 -10.86
C LEU A 134 10.15 13.88 -11.71
N LEU A 135 11.38 13.34 -11.82
CA LEU A 135 12.04 13.21 -13.14
C LEU A 135 13.33 12.39 -13.19
N ASP A 136 14.06 12.13 -12.10
CA ASP A 136 15.37 11.46 -12.26
C ASP A 136 15.43 9.98 -11.89
N GLU A 137 14.63 9.47 -10.95
CA GLU A 137 14.70 8.04 -10.60
C GLU A 137 13.35 7.51 -10.10
N TYR A 138 12.62 6.81 -10.97
CA TYR A 138 11.41 6.02 -10.67
C TYR A 138 11.65 4.84 -9.69
N THR A 139 12.71 4.90 -8.86
CA THR A 139 13.25 3.77 -8.10
C THR A 139 13.05 3.86 -6.60
N ASP A 140 12.60 4.99 -6.06
CA ASP A 140 12.42 5.17 -4.61
C ASP A 140 10.98 5.56 -4.24
N ILE A 141 9.98 4.86 -4.81
CA ILE A 141 8.76 4.63 -4.03
C ILE A 141 9.24 3.85 -2.82
N PHE A 142 9.50 4.55 -1.71
CA PHE A 142 9.85 3.93 -0.44
C PHE A 142 8.63 3.13 0.02
N TYR A 143 8.55 1.90 -0.48
CA TYR A 143 7.77 0.82 0.09
C TYR A 143 8.40 0.44 1.42
N ARG A 144 8.43 1.36 2.39
CA ARG A 144 8.27 0.94 3.77
C ARG A 144 6.81 0.51 3.87
N ASN A 145 6.53 -0.70 3.40
CA ASN A 145 5.58 -1.52 4.13
C ASN A 145 5.94 -1.30 5.59
N ILE A 146 4.99 -0.82 6.36
CA ILE A 146 5.06 -0.85 7.81
C ILE A 146 5.01 -2.35 8.19
N HIS A 147 6.03 -3.11 7.81
CA HIS A 147 6.50 -4.27 8.57
C HIS A 147 7.16 -3.67 9.81
N LEU A 148 6.34 -3.05 10.66
CA LEU A 148 6.75 -2.95 12.04
C LEU A 148 6.90 -4.40 12.49
N ASN A 149 8.16 -4.80 12.70
CA ASN A 149 8.51 -5.94 13.53
C ASN A 149 8.04 -5.63 14.96
N ILE A 150 6.72 -5.50 15.16
CA ILE A 150 6.13 -5.58 16.49
C ILE A 150 5.85 -7.06 16.64
N GLY A 151 6.70 -7.71 17.44
CA GLY A 151 6.58 -9.12 17.75
C GLY A 151 5.14 -9.46 18.12
N THR A 152 4.65 -10.54 17.50
CA THR A 152 3.53 -11.33 18.02
C THR A 152 3.78 -11.71 19.48
#